data_AF-W8BNF6-F1
#
_entry.id   AF-W8BNF6-F1
#
_cell.length_a   1.000
_cell.length_b   1.000
_cell.length_c   1.000
_cell.angle_alpha   90.00
_cell.angle_beta   90.00
_cell.angle_gamma   90.00
#
_symmetry.space_group_name_H-M   'P 1'
#
loop_
_entity.id
_entity.type
_entity.pdbx_description
1 polymer ?
#
loop_
_entity_poly.entity_id
_entity_poly.type
_entity_poly.pdbx_seq_one_letter_code
_entity_poly.pdbx_strand_id
1 'polypeptide(L)'
;MIERPKVKDFKTSCMQVSKQLPLSTEWYDESRCAEQVKDADYLNDDYKEYWYRILQYYKSKEFWKLIMLIIPQIELILRLIYARANDFDVSAKLNEYYIIMDSIFESQVNDAESRRQNSILCSAVKNEDILKCVYDLFIAPKGPRLRDKISHGEVDIAAINNVELCDLLLFLSMGLLRYNFPFPKYESVFHLNSLTKSALCTAKQTLGKLVEKHLPEKYANMLQALSGNKMHNSIHIFNRSTKEPEFILLVFKNSNLVETTCVNYEHSIETRLELLANRELHSKRRRTLERMIATLPGICKALSEILSCLLCIFTKLQNDDLIYDQKEACSSLLRFLKHTLKLNENFVKYSDLSSNEWIKAVELCKKFTDVKSLHYPEQYF
;
A
#
# COMPACT_ATOMS: atom_id res chain seq x y z
N MET A 1 11.07 12.92 -29.32
CA MET A 1 10.53 12.20 -28.14
C MET A 1 11.54 12.36 -27.02
N ILE A 2 11.13 12.85 -25.85
CA ILE A 2 12.01 12.86 -24.67
C ILE A 2 12.07 11.40 -24.20
N GLU A 3 13.26 10.80 -24.23
CA GLU A 3 13.49 9.44 -23.75
C GLU A 3 13.10 9.38 -22.26
N ARG A 4 12.23 8.42 -21.91
CA ARG A 4 11.85 8.25 -20.50
C ARG A 4 13.10 7.87 -19.71
N PRO A 5 13.30 8.45 -18.51
CA PRO A 5 14.48 8.11 -17.71
C PRO A 5 14.46 6.62 -17.39
N LYS A 6 15.57 5.94 -17.68
CA LYS A 6 15.74 4.52 -17.38
C LYS A 6 15.81 4.29 -15.88
N VAL A 7 15.18 3.22 -15.43
CA VAL A 7 15.28 2.72 -14.06
C VAL A 7 16.68 2.16 -13.86
N LYS A 8 17.39 2.69 -12.86
CA LYS A 8 18.79 2.34 -12.55
C LYS A 8 18.90 1.20 -11.54
N ASP A 9 17.88 0.99 -10.73
CA ASP A 9 17.80 -0.12 -9.78
C ASP A 9 16.34 -0.37 -9.33
N PHE A 10 16.09 -1.57 -8.81
CA PHE A 10 14.84 -1.94 -8.15
C PHE A 10 15.01 -2.15 -6.64
N LYS A 11 16.15 -1.74 -6.06
CA LYS A 11 16.60 -2.21 -4.75
C LYS A 11 15.62 -1.84 -3.65
N THR A 12 15.16 -0.60 -3.63
CA THR A 12 14.22 -0.12 -2.59
C THR A 12 12.90 -0.88 -2.63
N SER A 13 12.31 -1.00 -3.82
CA SER A 13 10.99 -1.65 -3.98
C SER A 13 11.07 -3.15 -3.73
N CYS A 14 12.10 -3.83 -4.24
CA CYS A 14 12.30 -5.26 -3.99
C CYS A 14 12.63 -5.55 -2.52
N MET A 15 13.38 -4.67 -1.85
CA MET A 15 13.65 -4.80 -0.42
C MET A 15 12.38 -4.68 0.44
N GLN A 16 11.42 -3.85 0.03
CA GLN A 16 10.13 -3.75 0.72
C GLN A 16 9.33 -5.05 0.65
N VAL A 17 9.38 -5.74 -0.47
CA VAL A 17 8.75 -7.06 -0.66
C VAL A 17 9.54 -8.15 0.08
N SER A 18 10.85 -8.22 -0.12
CA SER A 18 11.69 -9.30 0.39
C SER A 18 11.78 -9.35 1.92
N LYS A 19 11.58 -8.23 2.61
CA LYS A 19 11.52 -8.16 4.09
C LYS A 19 10.43 -9.03 4.72
N GLN A 20 9.39 -9.39 3.96
CA GLN A 20 8.32 -10.27 4.42
C GLN A 20 8.56 -11.74 4.09
N LEU A 21 9.63 -12.05 3.34
CA LEU A 21 9.88 -13.38 2.80
C LEU A 21 11.15 -13.99 3.43
N PRO A 22 11.22 -15.32 3.60
CA PRO A 22 12.34 -16.00 4.23
C PRO A 22 13.53 -16.16 3.27
N LEU A 23 14.11 -15.05 2.81
CA LEU A 23 15.21 -15.02 1.83
C LEU A 23 16.61 -14.88 2.48
N SER A 24 16.70 -14.76 3.81
CA SER A 24 17.89 -14.19 4.46
C SER A 24 19.14 -15.08 4.52
N THR A 25 19.05 -16.40 4.32
CA THR A 25 20.19 -17.32 4.07
C THR A 25 19.64 -18.75 3.95
N GLU A 26 20.04 -19.51 2.92
CA GLU A 26 19.62 -20.92 2.67
C GLU A 26 18.22 -21.16 2.09
N TRP A 27 17.56 -20.11 1.57
CA TRP A 27 16.26 -20.33 0.92
C TRP A 27 16.39 -21.20 -0.35
N TYR A 28 17.53 -21.11 -1.06
CA TYR A 28 17.77 -21.78 -2.33
C TYR A 28 18.52 -23.12 -2.17
N ASP A 29 17.95 -24.17 -2.77
CA ASP A 29 18.57 -25.49 -2.96
C ASP A 29 18.29 -25.91 -4.41
N GLU A 30 19.35 -26.06 -5.21
CA GLU A 30 19.27 -26.39 -6.65
C GLU A 30 18.56 -27.73 -6.89
N SER A 31 18.91 -28.76 -6.12
CA SER A 31 18.33 -30.10 -6.25
C SER A 31 16.83 -30.06 -5.93
N ARG A 32 16.47 -29.38 -4.84
CA ARG A 32 15.06 -29.21 -4.44
C ARG A 32 14.27 -28.41 -5.49
N CYS A 33 14.86 -27.37 -6.06
CA CYS A 33 14.17 -26.57 -7.09
C CYS A 33 13.99 -27.38 -8.38
N ALA A 34 15.01 -28.13 -8.81
CA ALA A 34 14.94 -28.97 -9.99
C ALA A 34 13.90 -30.11 -9.82
N GLU A 35 13.80 -30.70 -8.63
CA GLU A 35 12.78 -31.68 -8.28
C GLU A 35 11.38 -31.07 -8.35
N GLN A 36 11.17 -29.87 -7.80
CA GLN A 36 9.88 -29.17 -7.89
C GLN A 36 9.45 -28.86 -9.34
N VAL A 37 10.40 -28.49 -10.21
CA VAL A 37 10.13 -28.30 -11.64
C VAL A 37 9.74 -29.62 -12.30
N LYS A 38 10.42 -30.71 -11.95
CA LYS A 38 10.14 -32.06 -12.47
C LYS A 38 8.73 -32.52 -12.08
N ASP A 39 8.34 -32.27 -10.83
CA ASP A 39 7.07 -32.68 -10.23
C ASP A 39 5.87 -31.82 -10.66
N ALA A 40 6.10 -30.69 -11.36
CA ALA A 40 5.04 -29.86 -11.90
C ALA A 40 4.38 -30.54 -13.12
N ASP A 41 3.43 -31.44 -12.85
CA ASP A 41 2.72 -32.27 -13.81
C ASP A 41 1.92 -31.49 -14.87
N TYR A 42 1.46 -30.29 -14.51
CA TYR A 42 0.69 -29.40 -15.38
C TYR A 42 1.56 -28.54 -16.31
N LEU A 43 2.88 -28.61 -16.16
CA LEU A 43 3.82 -27.95 -17.03
C LEU A 43 4.36 -28.95 -18.06
N ASN A 44 4.22 -28.64 -19.35
CA ASN A 44 4.78 -29.48 -20.43
C ASN A 44 6.31 -29.57 -20.29
N ASP A 45 6.88 -30.72 -20.66
CA ASP A 45 8.33 -30.97 -20.64
C ASP A 45 9.13 -29.95 -21.47
N ASP A 46 8.57 -29.48 -22.60
CA ASP A 46 9.18 -28.40 -23.39
C ASP A 46 9.34 -27.10 -22.57
N TYR A 47 8.41 -26.83 -21.65
CA TYR A 47 8.52 -25.67 -20.77
C TYR A 47 9.49 -25.91 -19.62
N LYS A 48 9.59 -27.15 -19.11
CA LYS A 48 10.54 -27.51 -18.03
C LYS A 48 12.00 -27.28 -18.44
N GLU A 49 12.34 -27.45 -19.72
CA GLU A 49 13.65 -27.07 -20.28
C GLU A 49 14.04 -25.62 -19.96
N TYR A 50 13.10 -24.67 -20.08
CA TYR A 50 13.35 -23.27 -19.72
C TYR A 50 13.61 -23.10 -18.23
N TRP A 51 12.96 -23.88 -17.38
CA TRP A 51 13.18 -23.85 -15.93
C TRP A 51 14.55 -24.39 -15.54
N TYR A 52 15.00 -25.50 -16.13
CA TYR A 52 16.35 -26.00 -15.91
C TYR A 52 17.40 -24.96 -16.36
N ARG A 53 17.13 -24.25 -17.45
CA ARG A 53 17.99 -23.15 -17.91
C ARG A 53 17.95 -21.93 -16.97
N ILE A 54 16.80 -21.59 -16.39
CA ILE A 54 16.68 -20.58 -15.32
C ILE A 54 17.58 -20.94 -14.13
N LEU A 55 17.50 -22.18 -13.64
CA LEU A 55 18.33 -22.66 -12.53
C LEU A 55 19.83 -22.66 -12.88
N GLN A 56 20.18 -23.01 -14.12
CA GLN A 56 21.55 -22.91 -14.63
C GLN A 56 22.05 -21.46 -14.63
N TYR A 57 21.25 -20.51 -15.10
CA TYR A 57 21.61 -19.08 -15.10
C TYR A 57 21.77 -18.51 -13.68
N TYR A 58 20.96 -18.98 -12.74
CA TYR A 58 21.13 -18.65 -11.32
C TYR A 58 22.51 -19.09 -10.83
N LYS A 59 22.88 -20.36 -11.10
CA LYS A 59 24.15 -20.95 -10.70
C LYS A 59 25.37 -20.30 -11.35
N SER A 60 25.29 -19.99 -12.64
CA SER A 60 26.36 -19.30 -13.38
C SER A 60 26.44 -17.80 -13.09
N LYS A 61 25.54 -17.27 -12.24
CA LYS A 61 25.41 -15.83 -11.91
C LYS A 61 25.11 -14.96 -13.12
N GLU A 62 24.46 -15.52 -14.12
CA GLU A 62 23.98 -14.81 -15.31
C GLU A 62 22.57 -14.23 -15.06
N PHE A 63 22.47 -13.38 -14.03
CA PHE A 63 21.22 -12.92 -13.45
C PHE A 63 20.29 -12.24 -14.46
N TRP A 64 20.80 -11.34 -15.31
CA TRP A 64 19.95 -10.70 -16.31
C TRP A 64 19.30 -11.71 -17.28
N LYS A 65 20.00 -12.80 -17.65
CA LYS A 65 19.44 -13.86 -18.50
C LYS A 65 18.33 -14.63 -17.78
N LEU A 66 18.54 -14.91 -16.49
CA LEU A 66 17.51 -15.48 -15.63
C LEU A 66 16.27 -14.60 -15.61
N ILE A 67 16.41 -13.29 -15.36
CA ILE A 67 15.28 -12.36 -15.29
C ILE A 67 14.49 -12.33 -16.60
N MET A 68 15.19 -12.28 -17.74
CA MET A 68 14.56 -12.28 -19.05
C MET A 68 13.76 -13.57 -19.32
N LEU A 69 14.21 -14.70 -18.76
CA LEU A 69 13.56 -15.98 -18.98
C LEU A 69 12.45 -16.27 -17.96
N ILE A 70 12.60 -15.86 -16.70
CA ILE A 70 11.66 -16.21 -15.62
C ILE A 70 10.36 -15.41 -15.69
N ILE A 71 10.37 -14.15 -16.15
CA ILE A 71 9.16 -13.32 -16.20
C ILE A 71 8.09 -13.92 -17.14
N PRO A 72 8.41 -14.33 -18.38
CA PRO A 72 7.46 -15.05 -19.23
C PRO A 72 6.95 -16.35 -18.60
N GLN A 73 7.80 -17.06 -17.86
CA GLN A 73 7.43 -18.31 -17.19
C GLN A 73 6.46 -18.08 -16.02
N ILE A 74 6.64 -17.00 -15.25
CA ILE A 74 5.68 -16.57 -14.22
C ILE A 74 4.31 -16.31 -14.85
N GLU A 75 4.26 -15.59 -15.97
CA GLU A 75 3.02 -15.30 -16.67
C GLU A 75 2.34 -16.57 -17.21
N LEU A 76 3.13 -17.52 -17.75
CA LEU A 76 2.63 -18.83 -18.16
C LEU A 76 2.02 -19.60 -16.98
N ILE A 77 2.73 -19.73 -15.85
CA ILE A 77 2.20 -20.45 -14.69
C ILE A 77 0.91 -19.79 -14.19
N LEU A 78 0.88 -18.46 -14.10
CA LEU A 78 -0.33 -17.74 -13.67
C LEU A 78 -1.52 -18.04 -14.58
N ARG A 79 -1.32 -18.08 -15.91
CA ARG A 79 -2.37 -18.48 -16.86
C ARG A 79 -2.85 -19.91 -16.61
N LEU A 80 -1.95 -20.86 -16.38
CA LEU A 80 -2.31 -22.25 -16.10
C LEU A 80 -3.08 -22.39 -14.78
N ILE A 81 -2.67 -21.65 -13.74
CA ILE A 81 -3.40 -21.58 -12.46
C ILE A 81 -4.81 -21.01 -12.68
N TYR A 82 -4.91 -19.89 -13.41
CA TYR A 82 -6.19 -19.25 -13.73
C TYR A 82 -7.12 -20.19 -14.52
N ALA A 83 -6.58 -20.84 -15.56
CA ALA A 83 -7.30 -21.80 -16.39
C ALA A 83 -7.90 -22.93 -15.56
N ARG A 84 -7.07 -23.56 -14.72
CA ARG A 84 -7.48 -24.67 -13.87
C ARG A 84 -8.51 -24.26 -12.81
N ALA A 85 -8.33 -23.10 -12.18
CA ALA A 85 -9.21 -22.65 -11.11
C ALA A 85 -10.58 -22.17 -11.60
N ASN A 86 -10.65 -21.67 -12.83
CA ASN A 86 -11.88 -21.15 -13.43
C ASN A 86 -12.52 -22.09 -14.45
N ASP A 87 -11.90 -23.24 -14.73
CA ASP A 87 -12.27 -24.12 -15.85
C ASP A 87 -12.40 -23.30 -17.15
N PHE A 88 -11.30 -22.62 -17.50
CA PHE A 88 -11.24 -21.67 -18.60
C PHE A 88 -10.09 -21.99 -19.55
N ASP A 89 -10.37 -21.99 -20.86
CA ASP A 89 -9.35 -22.20 -21.88
C ASP A 89 -8.57 -20.90 -22.15
N VAL A 90 -7.31 -20.87 -21.73
CA VAL A 90 -6.39 -19.73 -21.91
C VAL A 90 -5.60 -19.78 -23.22
N SER A 91 -5.91 -20.72 -24.11
CA SER A 91 -5.29 -20.83 -25.43
C SER A 91 -5.60 -19.60 -26.28
N ALA A 92 -4.65 -19.19 -27.11
CA ALA A 92 -4.88 -18.11 -28.06
C ALA A 92 -5.89 -18.55 -29.12
N LYS A 93 -7.02 -17.85 -29.21
CA LYS A 93 -8.06 -18.09 -30.22
C LYS A 93 -8.17 -16.87 -31.14
N LEU A 94 -8.56 -17.10 -32.40
CA LEU A 94 -8.66 -16.03 -33.41
C LEU A 94 -9.72 -14.97 -33.09
N ASN A 95 -10.76 -15.35 -32.34
CA ASN A 95 -11.94 -14.52 -32.09
C ASN A 95 -12.08 -14.06 -30.63
N GLU A 96 -11.07 -14.29 -29.79
CA GLU A 96 -11.10 -13.93 -28.36
C GLU A 96 -9.83 -13.15 -27.98
N TYR A 97 -9.94 -12.27 -26.99
CA TYR A 97 -8.78 -11.58 -26.46
C TYR A 97 -7.89 -12.56 -25.68
N TYR A 98 -6.59 -12.43 -25.87
CA TYR A 98 -5.62 -13.23 -25.14
C TYR A 98 -5.63 -12.87 -23.65
N ILE A 99 -5.66 -13.87 -22.77
CA ILE A 99 -5.59 -13.65 -21.32
C ILE A 99 -4.19 -13.13 -20.97
N ILE A 100 -4.11 -11.88 -20.54
CA ILE A 100 -2.86 -11.27 -20.04
C ILE A 100 -2.82 -11.34 -18.51
N MET A 101 -1.63 -11.12 -17.91
CA MET A 101 -1.49 -11.15 -16.45
C MET A 101 -2.49 -10.21 -15.75
N ASP A 102 -2.79 -9.05 -16.32
CA ASP A 102 -3.71 -8.08 -15.72
C ASP A 102 -5.13 -8.66 -15.64
N SER A 103 -5.57 -9.40 -16.66
CA SER A 103 -6.88 -10.08 -16.70
C SER A 103 -7.02 -11.18 -15.65
N ILE A 104 -5.91 -11.80 -15.24
CA ILE A 104 -5.90 -12.83 -14.19
C ILE A 104 -6.31 -12.23 -12.83
N PHE A 105 -6.08 -10.93 -12.64
CA PHE A 105 -6.40 -10.20 -11.41
C PHE A 105 -7.72 -9.42 -11.49
N GLU A 106 -8.50 -9.58 -12.56
CA GLU A 106 -9.86 -9.06 -12.63
C GLU A 106 -10.83 -9.90 -11.80
N SER A 107 -11.87 -9.27 -11.24
CA SER A 107 -12.84 -9.94 -10.37
C SER A 107 -13.74 -10.95 -11.09
N GLN A 108 -13.88 -10.82 -12.41
CA GLN A 108 -14.71 -11.70 -13.23
C GLN A 108 -13.84 -12.46 -14.22
N VAL A 109 -14.29 -13.65 -14.58
CA VAL A 109 -13.67 -14.42 -15.67
C VAL A 109 -13.93 -13.68 -16.97
N ASN A 110 -12.91 -13.59 -17.83
CA ASN A 110 -13.00 -12.89 -19.12
C ASN A 110 -13.71 -13.76 -20.17
N ASP A 111 -14.97 -14.08 -19.89
CA ASP A 111 -15.85 -14.89 -20.70
C ASP A 111 -17.03 -14.02 -21.14
N ALA A 112 -17.19 -13.84 -22.45
CA ALA A 112 -18.19 -12.93 -23.02
C ALA A 112 -19.63 -13.29 -22.62
N GLU A 113 -19.88 -14.55 -22.25
CA GLU A 113 -21.22 -15.07 -21.95
C GLU A 113 -21.49 -15.27 -20.45
N SER A 114 -20.45 -15.38 -19.62
CA SER A 114 -20.62 -15.74 -18.21
C SER A 114 -20.04 -14.68 -17.26
N ARG A 115 -20.89 -14.07 -16.42
CA ARG A 115 -20.46 -13.19 -15.31
C ARG A 115 -19.91 -14.00 -14.13
N ARG A 116 -19.15 -15.07 -14.42
CA ARG A 116 -18.56 -15.93 -13.40
C ARG A 116 -17.51 -15.14 -12.62
N GLN A 117 -17.54 -15.31 -11.30
CA GLN A 117 -16.53 -14.73 -10.42
C GLN A 117 -15.20 -15.45 -10.63
N ASN A 118 -14.11 -14.70 -10.56
CA ASN A 118 -12.78 -15.26 -10.67
C ASN A 118 -12.42 -16.04 -9.39
N SER A 119 -12.36 -17.35 -9.51
CA SER A 119 -12.16 -18.27 -8.39
C SER A 119 -10.82 -18.07 -7.69
N ILE A 120 -9.75 -17.67 -8.39
CA ILE A 120 -8.42 -17.51 -7.76
C ILE A 120 -8.36 -16.34 -6.78
N LEU A 121 -9.25 -15.36 -6.95
CA LEU A 121 -9.31 -14.15 -6.10
C LEU A 121 -10.34 -14.29 -4.97
N CYS A 122 -11.06 -15.40 -4.91
CA CYS A 122 -12.06 -15.65 -3.88
C CYS A 122 -11.37 -15.88 -2.51
N SER A 123 -11.93 -15.30 -1.44
CA SER A 123 -11.34 -15.32 -0.09
C SER A 123 -11.18 -16.71 0.52
N ALA A 124 -11.79 -17.74 -0.08
CA ALA A 124 -11.64 -19.14 0.31
C ALA A 124 -10.37 -19.81 -0.25
N VAL A 125 -9.60 -19.15 -1.11
CA VAL A 125 -8.40 -19.72 -1.73
C VAL A 125 -7.23 -19.69 -0.74
N LYS A 126 -6.61 -20.85 -0.53
CA LYS A 126 -5.53 -21.08 0.45
C LYS A 126 -4.25 -20.26 0.23
N ASN A 127 -4.12 -19.53 -0.88
CA ASN A 127 -2.87 -18.88 -1.29
C ASN A 127 -3.09 -17.46 -1.84
N GLU A 128 -3.86 -16.63 -1.13
CA GLU A 128 -3.97 -15.19 -1.45
C GLU A 128 -2.62 -14.46 -1.29
N ASP A 129 -1.77 -14.90 -0.35
CA ASP A 129 -0.49 -14.28 -0.03
C ASP A 129 0.48 -14.25 -1.23
N ILE A 130 0.57 -15.34 -2.00
CA ILE A 130 1.42 -15.36 -3.20
C ILE A 130 0.87 -14.44 -4.28
N LEU A 131 -0.46 -14.36 -4.43
CA LEU A 131 -1.11 -13.46 -5.39
C LEU A 131 -0.87 -12.00 -5.01
N LYS A 132 -0.90 -11.66 -3.72
CA LYS A 132 -0.51 -10.33 -3.22
C LYS A 132 0.94 -9.99 -3.58
N CYS A 133 1.85 -10.95 -3.47
CA CYS A 133 3.25 -10.78 -3.86
C CYS A 133 3.42 -10.57 -5.37
N VAL A 134 2.73 -11.38 -6.21
CA VAL A 134 2.68 -11.18 -7.66
C VAL A 134 2.14 -9.79 -8.00
N TYR A 135 1.01 -9.40 -7.39
CA TYR A 135 0.39 -8.10 -7.62
C TYR A 135 1.38 -6.96 -7.35
N ASP A 136 2.08 -7.00 -6.22
CA ASP A 136 3.07 -5.98 -5.87
C ASP A 136 4.20 -5.85 -6.87
N LEU A 137 4.74 -6.97 -7.35
CA LEU A 137 5.91 -6.99 -8.23
C LEU A 137 5.58 -6.60 -9.67
N PHE A 138 4.38 -6.96 -10.15
CA PHE A 138 4.05 -6.86 -11.57
C PHE A 138 2.96 -5.84 -11.89
N ILE A 139 2.00 -5.61 -10.99
CA ILE A 139 0.74 -4.90 -11.30
C ILE A 139 0.65 -3.57 -10.56
N ALA A 140 1.04 -3.53 -9.29
CA ALA A 140 0.80 -2.39 -8.42
C ALA A 140 1.34 -1.07 -9.02
N PRO A 141 0.52 -0.01 -9.14
CA PRO A 141 0.95 1.24 -9.78
C PRO A 141 2.15 1.91 -9.12
N LYS A 142 2.30 1.75 -7.80
CA LYS A 142 3.45 2.26 -7.03
C LYS A 142 4.53 1.20 -6.78
N GLY A 143 4.35 -0.01 -7.29
CA GLY A 143 5.33 -1.09 -7.24
C GLY A 143 6.38 -0.99 -8.35
N PRO A 144 7.31 -1.95 -8.42
CA PRO A 144 8.37 -1.96 -9.43
C PRO A 144 7.85 -2.19 -10.86
N ARG A 145 6.67 -2.80 -11.05
CA ARG A 145 6.10 -3.14 -12.37
C ARG A 145 7.12 -3.80 -13.30
N LEU A 146 7.78 -4.84 -12.78
CA LEU A 146 8.99 -5.43 -13.36
C LEU A 146 8.80 -5.79 -14.83
N ARG A 147 7.70 -6.49 -15.16
CA ARG A 147 7.34 -6.88 -16.53
C ARG A 147 7.34 -5.66 -17.46
N ASP A 148 6.51 -4.66 -17.14
CA ASP A 148 6.29 -3.50 -18.01
C ASP A 148 7.57 -2.67 -18.20
N LYS A 149 8.34 -2.48 -17.12
CA LYS A 149 9.58 -1.70 -17.17
C LYS A 149 10.63 -2.40 -18.03
N ILE A 150 10.79 -3.71 -17.86
CA ILE A 150 11.75 -4.50 -18.63
C ILE A 150 11.31 -4.62 -20.09
N SER A 151 10.04 -4.93 -20.36
CA SER A 151 9.53 -5.11 -21.73
C SER A 151 9.54 -3.84 -22.56
N HIS A 152 9.36 -2.67 -21.94
CA HIS A 152 9.45 -1.37 -22.62
C HIS A 152 10.90 -0.87 -22.77
N GLY A 153 11.91 -1.59 -22.28
CA GLY A 153 13.30 -1.14 -22.31
C GLY A 153 13.56 0.09 -21.42
N GLU A 154 12.71 0.33 -20.42
CA GLU A 154 12.82 1.45 -19.47
C GLU A 154 13.79 1.13 -18.32
N VAL A 155 14.72 0.18 -18.49
CA VAL A 155 15.56 -0.39 -17.44
C VAL A 155 16.98 -0.55 -17.95
N ASP A 156 17.96 -0.16 -17.13
CA ASP A 156 19.37 -0.48 -17.39
C ASP A 156 19.65 -1.94 -17.06
N ILE A 157 20.44 -2.66 -17.88
CA ILE A 157 20.75 -4.07 -17.62
C ILE A 157 21.38 -4.27 -16.23
N ALA A 158 22.18 -3.31 -15.76
CA ALA A 158 22.76 -3.32 -14.42
C ALA A 158 21.70 -3.34 -13.31
N ALA A 159 20.52 -2.74 -13.53
CA ALA A 159 19.42 -2.70 -12.57
C ALA A 159 18.80 -4.08 -12.30
N ILE A 160 18.90 -5.01 -13.26
CA ILE A 160 18.33 -6.36 -13.17
C ILE A 160 19.39 -7.45 -13.02
N ASN A 161 20.68 -7.10 -13.13
CA ASN A 161 21.79 -8.05 -12.99
C ASN A 161 22.27 -8.15 -11.54
N ASN A 162 21.35 -8.47 -10.61
CA ASN A 162 21.65 -8.63 -9.20
C ASN A 162 20.96 -9.87 -8.61
N VAL A 163 21.55 -10.41 -7.54
CA VAL A 163 21.09 -11.65 -6.91
C VAL A 163 19.79 -11.45 -6.15
N GLU A 164 19.59 -10.29 -5.52
CA GLU A 164 18.42 -10.01 -4.68
C GLU A 164 17.10 -10.06 -5.48
N LEU A 165 17.10 -9.55 -6.71
CA LEU A 165 15.97 -9.64 -7.61
C LEU A 165 15.74 -11.08 -8.10
N CYS A 166 16.81 -11.81 -8.41
CA CYS A 166 16.73 -13.20 -8.82
C CYS A 166 16.17 -14.08 -7.71
N ASP A 167 16.62 -13.88 -6.48
CA ASP A 167 16.15 -14.60 -5.30
C ASP A 167 14.65 -14.40 -5.10
N LEU A 168 14.21 -13.15 -5.18
CA LEU A 168 12.81 -12.81 -5.03
C LEU A 168 11.94 -13.43 -6.13
N LEU A 169 12.34 -13.31 -7.40
CA LEU A 169 11.56 -13.86 -8.51
C LEU A 169 11.58 -15.38 -8.52
N LEU A 170 12.71 -16.01 -8.21
CA LEU A 170 12.83 -17.45 -8.17
C LEU A 170 12.04 -18.03 -6.99
N PHE A 171 12.12 -17.43 -5.80
CA PHE A 171 11.28 -17.81 -4.66
C PHE A 171 9.79 -17.72 -4.96
N LEU A 172 9.35 -16.61 -5.54
CA LEU A 172 7.96 -16.42 -5.99
C LEU A 172 7.56 -17.50 -6.99
N SER A 173 8.42 -17.76 -7.97
CA SER A 173 8.19 -18.72 -9.03
C SER A 173 8.07 -20.15 -8.51
N MET A 174 8.93 -20.56 -7.57
CA MET A 174 8.82 -21.86 -6.91
C MET A 174 7.53 -21.98 -6.10
N GLY A 175 7.09 -20.89 -5.46
CA GLY A 175 5.79 -20.81 -4.81
C GLY A 175 4.62 -20.99 -5.79
N LEU A 176 4.69 -20.37 -6.97
CA LEU A 176 3.66 -20.48 -8.01
C LEU A 176 3.62 -21.89 -8.59
N LEU A 177 4.79 -22.53 -8.79
CA LEU A 177 4.87 -23.93 -9.21
C LEU A 177 4.12 -24.86 -8.23
N ARG A 178 4.11 -24.49 -6.96
CA ARG A 178 3.44 -25.20 -5.86
C ARG A 178 2.23 -24.44 -5.34
N TYR A 179 1.43 -23.82 -6.22
CA TYR A 179 0.28 -22.98 -5.84
C TYR A 179 -0.76 -23.63 -4.92
N ASN A 180 -0.78 -24.97 -4.77
CA ASN A 180 -1.68 -25.66 -3.83
C ASN A 180 -1.11 -25.81 -2.42
N PHE A 181 0.16 -25.44 -2.19
CA PHE A 181 0.83 -25.49 -0.89
C PHE A 181 0.88 -24.09 -0.26
N PRO A 182 0.93 -23.98 1.08
CA PRO A 182 0.98 -22.68 1.75
C PRO A 182 2.19 -21.84 1.33
N PHE A 183 1.94 -20.58 1.00
CA PHE A 183 2.96 -19.55 0.83
C PHE A 183 3.24 -18.84 2.19
N PRO A 184 4.43 -18.27 2.42
CA PRO A 184 4.64 -17.42 3.58
C PRO A 184 3.62 -16.29 3.62
N LYS A 185 3.16 -15.95 4.84
CA LYS A 185 2.21 -14.86 5.04
C LYS A 185 2.78 -13.57 4.43
N TYR A 186 2.02 -12.93 3.56
CA TYR A 186 2.47 -11.76 2.82
C TYR A 186 1.35 -10.72 2.72
N GLU A 187 1.61 -9.53 3.23
CA GLU A 187 0.71 -8.38 3.05
C GLU A 187 1.24 -7.51 1.92
N SER A 188 0.37 -7.12 0.98
CA SER A 188 0.78 -6.21 -0.10
C SER A 188 1.32 -4.91 0.49
N VAL A 189 2.39 -4.38 -0.12
CA VAL A 189 3.07 -3.16 0.29
C VAL A 189 2.66 -1.98 -0.61
N PHE A 190 2.36 -2.25 -1.88
CA PHE A 190 2.14 -1.19 -2.88
C PHE A 190 0.67 -0.98 -3.24
N HIS A 191 -0.24 -1.85 -2.80
CA HIS A 191 -1.67 -1.63 -2.98
C HIS A 191 -2.16 -0.40 -2.19
N LEU A 192 -3.14 0.31 -2.74
CA LEU A 192 -3.67 1.54 -2.13
C LEU A 192 -4.20 1.32 -0.71
N ASN A 193 -4.90 0.21 -0.45
CA ASN A 193 -5.40 -0.12 0.88
C ASN A 193 -4.25 -0.30 1.88
N SER A 194 -3.17 -0.98 1.50
CA SER A 194 -1.99 -1.17 2.34
C SER A 194 -1.22 0.12 2.60
N LEU A 195 -1.05 0.95 1.57
CA LEU A 195 -0.46 2.28 1.69
C LEU A 195 -1.29 3.17 2.62
N THR A 196 -2.61 3.07 2.55
CA THR A 196 -3.54 3.79 3.44
C THR A 196 -3.41 3.31 4.87
N LYS A 197 -3.29 1.99 5.07
CA LYS A 197 -3.02 1.44 6.40
C LYS A 197 -1.73 1.98 6.98
N SER A 198 -0.64 1.95 6.19
CA SER A 198 0.65 2.49 6.62
C SER A 198 0.57 3.98 6.94
N ALA A 199 -0.08 4.79 6.10
CA ALA A 199 -0.24 6.23 6.34
C ALA A 199 -1.03 6.53 7.62
N LEU A 200 -2.10 5.79 7.90
CA LEU A 200 -2.87 5.91 9.14
C LEU A 200 -2.01 5.57 10.37
N CYS A 201 -1.23 4.49 10.30
CA CYS A 201 -0.29 4.10 11.36
C CYS A 201 0.77 5.17 11.59
N THR A 202 1.39 5.69 10.54
CA THR A 202 2.40 6.74 10.65
C THR A 202 1.81 8.02 11.24
N ALA A 203 0.67 8.49 10.73
CA ALA A 203 -0.02 9.66 11.28
C ALA A 203 -0.35 9.49 12.77
N LYS A 204 -0.80 8.30 13.20
CA LYS A 204 -1.06 7.97 14.60
C LYS A 204 0.20 8.06 15.45
N GLN A 205 1.31 7.47 14.98
CA GLN A 205 2.59 7.47 15.68
C GLN A 205 3.15 8.89 15.80
N THR A 206 3.13 9.67 14.72
CA THR A 206 3.62 11.06 14.70
C THR A 206 2.79 11.96 15.62
N LEU A 207 1.46 11.82 15.62
CA LEU A 207 0.61 12.53 16.58
C LEU A 207 0.91 12.12 18.02
N GLY A 208 1.13 10.82 18.28
CA GLY A 208 1.52 10.31 19.59
C GLY A 208 2.80 10.95 20.10
N LYS A 209 3.86 10.99 19.27
CA LYS A 209 5.14 11.64 19.59
C LYS A 209 4.98 13.12 19.90
N LEU A 210 4.20 13.85 19.10
CA LEU A 210 3.93 15.27 19.31
C LEU A 210 3.23 15.51 20.67
N VAL A 211 2.25 14.68 21.00
CA VAL A 211 1.52 14.74 22.28
C VAL A 211 2.45 14.44 23.46
N GLU A 212 3.18 13.32 23.42
CA GLU A 212 4.09 12.89 24.47
C GLU A 212 5.20 13.92 24.75
N LYS A 213 5.71 14.57 23.71
CA LYS A 213 6.84 15.48 23.80
C LYS A 213 6.48 16.88 24.27
N HIS A 214 5.32 17.40 23.86
CA HIS A 214 4.98 18.82 24.05
C HIS A 214 3.77 19.09 24.94
N LEU A 215 2.98 18.07 25.31
CA LEU A 215 1.80 18.25 26.16
C LEU A 215 2.03 17.64 27.54
N PRO A 216 1.51 18.28 28.61
CA PRO A 216 1.50 17.68 29.96
C PRO A 216 0.74 16.35 30.02
N GLU A 217 1.14 15.47 30.94
CA GLU A 217 0.56 14.12 31.13
C GLU A 217 -0.97 14.08 31.25
N LYS A 218 -1.59 15.14 31.78
CA LYS A 218 -3.06 15.25 31.87
C LYS A 218 -3.77 15.13 30.52
N TYR A 219 -3.06 15.31 29.40
CA TYR A 219 -3.58 15.15 28.05
C TYR A 219 -3.29 13.78 27.43
N ALA A 220 -2.62 12.85 28.14
CA ALA A 220 -2.32 11.50 27.63
C ALA A 220 -3.59 10.74 27.21
N ASN A 221 -4.72 10.98 27.90
CA ASN A 221 -6.01 10.36 27.59
C ASN A 221 -6.56 10.76 26.21
N MET A 222 -6.05 11.82 25.58
CA MET A 222 -6.44 12.26 24.23
C MET A 222 -6.19 11.20 23.15
N LEU A 223 -5.23 10.30 23.39
CA LEU A 223 -4.89 9.21 22.47
C LEU A 223 -5.71 7.94 22.75
N GLN A 224 -6.47 7.85 23.85
CA GLN A 224 -7.27 6.65 24.17
C GLN A 224 -8.29 6.32 23.07
N ALA A 225 -8.90 7.35 22.45
CA ALA A 225 -9.82 7.18 21.32
C ALA A 225 -9.16 6.56 20.07
N LEU A 226 -7.83 6.66 19.94
CA LEU A 226 -7.06 6.03 18.86
C LEU A 226 -6.64 4.60 19.19
N SER A 227 -6.64 4.23 20.48
CA SER A 227 -6.26 2.90 20.97
C SER A 227 -7.39 1.87 20.83
N GLY A 228 -8.65 2.31 20.82
CA GLY A 228 -9.82 1.42 20.66
C GLY A 228 -9.97 0.83 19.25
N ASN A 229 -9.51 1.54 18.21
CA ASN A 229 -9.61 1.09 16.82
C ASN A 229 -8.42 0.18 16.47
N LYS A 230 -8.55 -1.13 16.72
CA LYS A 230 -7.62 -2.12 16.20
C LYS A 230 -7.77 -2.21 14.68
N MET A 231 -6.76 -1.74 13.94
CA MET A 231 -6.71 -1.96 12.50
C MET A 231 -6.64 -3.46 12.20
N HIS A 232 -7.30 -3.85 11.11
CA HIS A 232 -7.36 -5.24 10.69
C HIS A 232 -5.95 -5.80 10.41
N ASN A 233 -5.74 -7.06 10.82
CA ASN A 233 -4.44 -7.73 10.72
C ASN A 233 -4.07 -8.16 9.29
N SER A 234 -5.03 -8.18 8.34
CA SER A 234 -4.81 -8.55 6.94
C SER A 234 -5.55 -7.62 5.99
N ILE A 235 -4.88 -6.91 5.12
CA ILE A 235 -5.55 -6.01 4.17
C ILE A 235 -6.12 -6.80 2.99
N HIS A 236 -7.39 -6.55 2.68
CA HIS A 236 -8.07 -7.11 1.52
C HIS A 236 -7.81 -6.22 0.30
N ILE A 237 -7.32 -6.81 -0.79
CA ILE A 237 -6.96 -6.07 -2.01
C ILE A 237 -7.63 -6.62 -3.27
N PHE A 238 -8.17 -7.83 -3.22
CA PHE A 238 -8.85 -8.46 -4.36
C PHE A 238 -10.36 -8.44 -4.18
N ASN A 239 -11.09 -8.56 -5.29
CA ASN A 239 -12.56 -8.57 -5.36
C ASN A 239 -13.23 -7.39 -4.62
N ARG A 240 -12.58 -6.22 -4.68
CA ARG A 240 -13.06 -4.99 -4.05
C ARG A 240 -14.03 -4.24 -4.98
N SER A 241 -14.91 -3.44 -4.38
CA SER A 241 -15.81 -2.55 -5.15
C SER A 241 -15.02 -1.58 -6.04
N THR A 242 -15.49 -1.37 -7.26
CA THR A 242 -14.90 -0.37 -8.19
C THR A 242 -15.00 1.07 -7.68
N LYS A 243 -15.87 1.32 -6.69
CA LYS A 243 -16.01 2.61 -6.02
C LYS A 243 -14.98 2.80 -4.88
N GLU A 244 -14.43 1.71 -4.34
CA GLU A 244 -13.51 1.76 -3.19
C GLU A 244 -12.33 2.72 -3.39
N PRO A 245 -11.63 2.73 -4.54
CA PRO A 245 -10.44 3.54 -4.72
C PRO A 245 -10.65 5.04 -4.48
N GLU A 246 -11.84 5.59 -4.80
CA GLU A 246 -12.14 7.02 -4.55
C GLU A 246 -12.10 7.34 -3.06
N PHE A 247 -12.76 6.52 -2.24
CA PHE A 247 -12.84 6.71 -0.79
C PHE A 247 -11.49 6.46 -0.12
N ILE A 248 -10.83 5.36 -0.45
CA ILE A 248 -9.53 5.01 0.15
C ILE A 248 -8.47 6.06 -0.21
N LEU A 249 -8.48 6.59 -1.44
CA LEU A 249 -7.57 7.67 -1.82
C LEU A 249 -7.78 8.94 -0.98
N LEU A 250 -9.03 9.28 -0.67
CA LEU A 250 -9.33 10.42 0.20
C LEU A 250 -8.89 10.15 1.65
N VAL A 251 -9.09 8.94 2.17
CA VAL A 251 -8.56 8.55 3.49
C VAL A 251 -7.03 8.66 3.50
N PHE A 252 -6.34 8.08 2.51
CA PHE A 252 -4.89 8.16 2.35
C PHE A 252 -4.37 9.60 2.37
N LYS A 253 -4.98 10.48 1.55
CA LYS A 253 -4.59 11.89 1.49
C LYS A 253 -4.79 12.61 2.82
N ASN A 254 -5.94 12.41 3.46
CA ASN A 254 -6.22 13.01 4.76
C ASN A 254 -5.21 12.56 5.82
N SER A 255 -4.88 11.27 5.88
CA SER A 255 -3.89 10.73 6.82
C SER A 255 -2.52 11.37 6.66
N ASN A 256 -2.03 11.50 5.42
CA ASN A 256 -0.74 12.16 5.15
C ASN A 256 -0.74 13.65 5.54
N LEU A 257 -1.86 14.35 5.35
CA LEU A 257 -1.97 15.76 5.75
C LEU A 257 -2.01 15.92 7.28
N VAL A 258 -2.65 14.99 7.99
CA VAL A 258 -2.60 14.94 9.47
C VAL A 258 -1.17 14.71 9.95
N GLU A 259 -0.46 13.74 9.36
CA GLU A 259 0.96 13.51 9.65
C GLU A 259 1.79 14.76 9.40
N THR A 260 1.66 15.37 8.23
CA THR A 260 2.40 16.59 7.83
C THR A 260 2.12 17.73 8.82
N THR A 261 0.87 17.91 9.25
CA THR A 261 0.52 18.92 10.24
C THR A 261 1.24 18.67 11.57
N CYS A 262 1.34 17.42 12.01
CA CYS A 262 2.06 17.07 13.23
C CYS A 262 3.56 17.37 13.12
N VAL A 263 4.19 16.95 12.01
CA VAL A 263 5.61 17.23 11.71
C VAL A 263 5.88 18.74 11.69
N ASN A 264 5.01 19.51 11.03
CA ASN A 264 5.12 20.96 10.99
C ASN A 264 5.07 21.58 12.38
N TYR A 265 4.12 21.18 13.24
CA TYR A 265 4.05 21.68 14.61
C TYR A 265 5.28 21.30 15.43
N GLU A 266 5.74 20.05 15.35
CA GLU A 266 6.95 19.60 16.05
C GLU A 266 8.14 20.48 15.65
N HIS A 267 8.44 20.54 14.35
CA HIS A 267 9.56 21.34 13.83
C HIS A 267 9.46 22.82 14.21
N SER A 268 8.25 23.39 14.12
CA SER A 268 7.96 24.80 14.40
C SER A 268 8.13 25.15 15.89
N ILE A 269 7.75 24.24 16.80
CA ILE A 269 7.93 24.40 18.24
C ILE A 269 9.40 24.22 18.61
N GLU A 270 10.06 23.17 18.14
CA GLU A 270 11.47 22.86 18.44
C GLU A 270 12.40 24.00 18.01
N THR A 271 12.27 24.46 16.77
CA THR A 271 13.08 25.57 16.25
C THR A 271 12.94 26.82 17.13
N ARG A 272 11.73 27.11 17.63
CA ARG A 272 11.50 28.27 18.51
C ARG A 272 12.01 28.04 19.94
N LEU A 273 11.98 26.80 20.45
CA LEU A 273 12.56 26.44 21.74
C LEU A 273 14.10 26.56 21.71
N GLU A 274 14.74 26.12 20.63
CA GLU A 274 16.19 26.27 20.43
C GLU A 274 16.61 27.74 20.40
N LEU A 275 15.91 28.57 19.61
CA LEU A 275 16.15 30.02 19.58
C LEU A 275 15.92 30.68 20.94
N LEU A 276 14.97 30.17 21.74
CA LEU A 276 14.72 30.66 23.09
C LEU A 276 15.89 30.31 24.02
N ALA A 277 16.40 29.09 23.94
CA ALA A 277 17.56 28.62 24.72
C ALA A 277 18.82 29.44 24.39
N ASN A 278 19.03 29.75 23.11
CA ASN A 278 20.14 30.59 22.64
C ASN A 278 19.94 32.10 22.94
N ARG A 279 18.81 32.49 23.54
CA ARG A 279 18.41 33.89 23.81
C ARG A 279 18.25 34.75 22.55
N GLU A 280 18.09 34.12 21.39
CA GLU A 280 17.90 34.74 20.07
C GLU A 280 16.43 35.02 19.76
N LEU A 281 15.50 34.49 20.57
CA LEU A 281 14.08 34.71 20.41
C LEU A 281 13.64 36.03 21.05
N HIS A 282 13.20 36.99 20.23
CA HIS A 282 12.68 38.28 20.70
C HIS A 282 11.28 38.20 21.31
N SER A 283 10.90 39.21 22.10
CA SER A 283 9.69 39.21 22.95
C SER A 283 8.39 38.85 22.20
N LYS A 284 8.18 39.37 20.99
CA LYS A 284 6.97 39.07 20.20
C LYS A 284 6.91 37.59 19.80
N ARG A 285 8.05 36.99 19.41
CA ARG A 285 8.14 35.57 19.06
C ARG A 285 8.00 34.65 20.29
N ARG A 286 8.45 35.09 21.47
CA ARG A 286 8.21 34.37 22.74
C ARG A 286 6.71 34.24 23.03
N ARG A 287 5.98 35.36 22.95
CA ARG A 287 4.51 35.35 23.10
C ARG A 287 3.82 34.45 22.08
N THR A 288 4.33 34.41 20.84
CA THR A 288 3.83 33.47 19.82
C THR A 288 4.03 32.02 20.25
N LEU A 289 5.24 31.65 20.70
CA LEU A 289 5.54 30.30 21.18
C LEU A 289 4.66 29.91 22.37
N GLU A 290 4.52 30.78 23.37
CA GLU A 290 3.64 30.56 24.53
C GLU A 290 2.19 30.28 24.10
N ARG A 291 1.66 31.08 23.17
CA ARG A 291 0.30 30.88 22.66
C ARG A 291 0.18 29.61 21.83
N MET A 292 1.18 29.27 21.01
CA MET A 292 1.19 28.02 20.24
C MET A 292 1.10 26.82 21.19
N ILE A 293 1.96 26.76 22.20
CA ILE A 293 1.95 25.69 23.23
C ILE A 293 0.60 25.67 23.97
N ALA A 294 0.06 26.83 24.34
CA ALA A 294 -1.24 26.90 25.03
C ALA A 294 -2.41 26.38 24.19
N THR A 295 -2.36 26.56 22.86
CA THR A 295 -3.42 26.12 21.93
C THR A 295 -3.23 24.70 21.39
N LEU A 296 -2.02 24.15 21.50
CA LEU A 296 -1.65 22.85 20.97
C LEU A 296 -2.57 21.70 21.45
N PRO A 297 -3.04 21.64 22.71
CA PRO A 297 -3.99 20.61 23.13
C PRO A 297 -5.29 20.61 22.31
N GLY A 298 -5.80 21.78 21.92
CA GLY A 298 -7.00 21.87 21.08
C GLY A 298 -6.76 21.34 19.67
N ILE A 299 -5.59 21.63 19.11
CA ILE A 299 -5.17 21.14 17.78
C ILE A 299 -4.99 19.63 17.80
N CYS A 300 -4.22 19.10 18.75
CA CYS A 300 -4.01 17.66 18.89
C CYS A 300 -5.33 16.91 19.11
N LYS A 301 -6.29 17.50 19.86
CA LYS A 301 -7.62 16.92 20.03
C LYS A 301 -8.36 16.81 18.70
N ALA A 302 -8.40 17.88 17.91
CA ALA A 302 -9.04 17.87 16.60
C ALA A 302 -8.38 16.85 15.65
N LEU A 303 -7.05 16.80 15.60
CA LEU A 303 -6.31 15.82 14.79
C LEU A 303 -6.56 14.38 15.24
N SER A 304 -6.64 14.13 16.55
CA SER A 304 -6.99 12.83 17.12
C SER A 304 -8.41 12.40 16.71
N GLU A 305 -9.39 13.32 16.77
CA GLU A 305 -10.76 13.03 16.35
C GLU A 305 -10.87 12.77 14.84
N ILE A 306 -10.17 13.55 14.01
CA ILE A 306 -10.06 13.32 12.56
C ILE A 306 -9.52 11.91 12.31
N LEU A 307 -8.39 11.58 12.92
CA LEU A 307 -7.72 10.30 12.71
C LEU A 307 -8.57 9.12 13.22
N SER A 308 -9.29 9.30 14.32
CA SER A 308 -10.23 8.30 14.84
C SER A 308 -11.35 8.02 13.83
N CYS A 309 -11.94 9.06 13.23
CA CYS A 309 -12.95 8.91 12.18
C CYS A 309 -12.37 8.18 10.95
N LEU A 310 -11.16 8.58 10.50
CA LEU A 310 -10.50 7.94 9.35
C LEU A 310 -10.17 6.46 9.59
N LEU A 311 -9.72 6.11 10.80
CA LEU A 311 -9.46 4.73 11.20
C LEU A 311 -10.74 3.90 11.22
N CYS A 312 -11.84 4.48 11.72
CA CYS A 312 -13.15 3.83 11.75
C CYS A 312 -13.66 3.57 10.33
N ILE A 313 -13.65 4.61 9.48
CA ILE A 313 -14.00 4.52 8.05
C ILE A 313 -13.18 3.43 7.37
N PHE A 314 -11.85 3.47 7.48
CA PHE A 314 -10.98 2.51 6.83
C PHE A 314 -11.28 1.07 7.29
N THR A 315 -11.42 0.86 8.59
CA THR A 315 -11.71 -0.47 9.16
C THR A 315 -13.06 -0.99 8.66
N LYS A 316 -14.09 -0.13 8.64
CA LYS A 316 -15.41 -0.50 8.17
C LYS A 316 -15.43 -0.81 6.67
N LEU A 317 -14.78 0.02 5.84
CA LEU A 317 -14.68 -0.23 4.40
C LEU A 317 -13.96 -1.55 4.10
N GLN A 318 -12.94 -1.93 4.88
CA GLN A 318 -12.24 -3.22 4.71
C GLN A 318 -13.08 -4.45 5.08
N ASN A 319 -14.13 -4.28 5.89
CA ASN A 319 -14.90 -5.40 6.45
C ASN A 319 -16.32 -5.53 5.88
N ASP A 320 -16.85 -4.47 5.27
CA ASP A 320 -18.25 -4.40 4.85
C ASP A 320 -18.40 -3.79 3.46
N ASP A 321 -18.39 -4.68 2.45
CA ASP A 321 -18.54 -4.28 1.05
C ASP A 321 -19.96 -3.79 0.72
N LEU A 322 -20.96 -4.09 1.56
CA LEU A 322 -22.35 -3.67 1.34
C LEU A 322 -22.52 -2.14 1.48
N ILE A 323 -21.57 -1.46 2.12
CA ILE A 323 -21.56 0.00 2.20
C ILE A 323 -21.56 0.65 0.82
N TYR A 324 -20.89 0.03 -0.16
CA TYR A 324 -20.77 0.60 -1.50
C TYR A 324 -22.09 0.57 -2.29
N ASP A 325 -23.06 -0.22 -1.85
CA ASP A 325 -24.41 -0.30 -2.42
C ASP A 325 -25.36 0.73 -1.79
N GLN A 326 -25.02 1.24 -0.60
CA GLN A 326 -25.80 2.26 0.10
C GLN A 326 -25.48 3.66 -0.42
N LYS A 327 -26.30 4.15 -1.37
CA LYS A 327 -26.12 5.45 -2.03
C LYS A 327 -26.00 6.61 -1.04
N GLU A 328 -26.83 6.63 0.00
CA GLU A 328 -26.81 7.69 1.01
C GLU A 328 -25.50 7.67 1.82
N ALA A 329 -25.08 6.50 2.30
CA ALA A 329 -23.83 6.30 3.03
C ALA A 329 -22.62 6.77 2.21
N CYS A 330 -22.53 6.33 0.95
CA CYS A 330 -21.49 6.76 0.02
C CYS A 330 -21.48 8.28 -0.20
N SER A 331 -22.65 8.90 -0.40
CA SER A 331 -22.74 10.35 -0.66
C SER A 331 -22.31 11.19 0.55
N SER A 332 -22.75 10.79 1.75
CA SER A 332 -22.40 11.45 3.00
C SER A 332 -20.93 11.27 3.34
N LEU A 333 -20.41 10.04 3.16
CA LEU A 333 -19.00 9.74 3.36
C LEU A 333 -18.11 10.56 2.42
N LEU A 334 -18.46 10.63 1.13
CA LEU A 334 -17.70 11.39 0.15
C LEU A 334 -17.67 12.89 0.49
N ARG A 335 -18.81 13.43 0.93
CA ARG A 335 -18.91 14.82 1.39
C ARG A 335 -18.03 15.04 2.62
N PHE A 336 -18.16 14.21 3.65
CA PHE A 336 -17.34 14.28 4.85
C PHE A 336 -15.84 14.26 4.52
N LEU A 337 -15.38 13.28 3.74
CA LEU A 337 -13.96 13.13 3.40
C LEU A 337 -13.41 14.32 2.59
N LYS A 338 -14.20 14.90 1.67
CA LYS A 338 -13.81 16.09 0.88
C LYS A 338 -13.74 17.35 1.74
N HIS A 339 -14.69 17.54 2.66
CA HIS A 339 -14.65 18.68 3.60
C HIS A 339 -13.46 18.55 4.58
N THR A 340 -13.24 17.36 5.13
CA THR A 340 -12.09 17.06 5.99
C THR A 340 -10.76 17.24 5.25
N LEU A 341 -10.69 16.87 3.97
CA LEU A 341 -9.51 17.11 3.12
C LEU A 341 -9.16 18.59 3.06
N LYS A 342 -10.14 19.43 2.72
CA LYS A 342 -9.96 20.88 2.65
C LYS A 342 -9.55 21.48 4.00
N LEU A 343 -10.07 20.97 5.12
CA LEU A 343 -9.65 21.41 6.45
C LEU A 343 -8.18 21.03 6.71
N ASN A 344 -7.79 19.80 6.41
CA ASN A 344 -6.43 19.29 6.61
C ASN A 344 -5.39 20.00 5.72
N GLU A 345 -5.73 20.36 4.48
CA GLU A 345 -4.88 21.20 3.63
C GLU A 345 -4.61 22.56 4.29
N ASN A 346 -5.61 23.16 4.93
CA ASN A 346 -5.45 24.41 5.67
C ASN A 346 -4.67 24.22 6.98
N PHE A 347 -4.85 23.10 7.69
CA PHE A 347 -4.02 22.78 8.86
C PHE A 347 -2.54 22.69 8.49
N VAL A 348 -2.19 22.01 7.39
CA VAL A 348 -0.82 21.96 6.86
C VAL A 348 -0.31 23.36 6.55
N LYS A 349 -1.09 24.15 5.82
CA LYS A 349 -0.73 25.54 5.48
C LYS A 349 -0.43 26.39 6.72
N TYR A 350 -1.27 26.30 7.75
CA TYR A 350 -1.14 27.16 8.93
C TYR A 350 -0.12 26.68 9.95
N SER A 351 0.18 25.37 9.99
CA SER A 351 1.18 24.78 10.87
C SER A 351 2.63 24.99 10.42
N ASP A 352 2.85 25.28 9.13
CA ASP A 352 4.17 25.52 8.55
C ASP A 352 4.96 26.61 9.31
N LEU A 353 6.28 26.41 9.45
CA LEU A 353 7.18 27.31 10.17
C LEU A 353 7.11 28.76 9.66
N SER A 354 6.94 28.94 8.34
CA SER A 354 6.88 30.24 7.66
C SER A 354 5.52 30.95 7.83
N SER A 355 4.50 30.24 8.32
CA SER A 355 3.15 30.79 8.46
C SER A 355 3.07 31.83 9.59
N ASN A 356 2.62 33.04 9.23
CA ASN A 356 2.26 34.08 10.19
C ASN A 356 0.81 33.96 10.68
N GLU A 357 0.04 33.01 10.14
CA GLU A 357 -1.39 32.85 10.39
C GLU A 357 -1.72 31.59 11.19
N TRP A 358 -0.75 31.04 11.92
CA TRP A 358 -0.89 29.80 12.69
C TRP A 358 -2.11 29.78 13.63
N ILE A 359 -2.54 30.94 14.13
CA ILE A 359 -3.72 31.06 15.01
C ILE A 359 -5.03 30.66 14.31
N LYS A 360 -5.09 30.73 12.98
CA LYS A 360 -6.26 30.27 12.20
C LYS A 360 -6.49 28.77 12.32
N ALA A 361 -5.46 27.98 12.69
CA ALA A 361 -5.62 26.56 12.99
C ALA A 361 -6.56 26.30 14.19
N VAL A 362 -6.65 27.24 15.12
CA VAL A 362 -7.60 27.14 16.25
C VAL A 362 -9.04 27.26 15.76
N GLU A 363 -9.30 28.10 14.76
CA GLU A 363 -10.63 28.20 14.13
C GLU A 363 -10.96 26.93 13.35
N LEU A 364 -9.97 26.29 12.72
CA LEU A 364 -10.16 25.01 12.02
C LEU A 364 -10.60 23.90 12.97
N CYS A 365 -10.17 23.91 14.24
CA CYS A 365 -10.61 22.94 15.24
C CYS A 365 -12.13 22.99 15.43
N LYS A 366 -12.71 24.21 15.53
CA LYS A 366 -14.16 24.40 15.64
C LYS A 366 -14.88 23.97 14.35
N LYS A 367 -14.35 24.40 13.20
CA LYS A 367 -14.90 24.03 11.89
C LYS A 367 -14.92 22.52 11.67
N PHE A 368 -13.93 21.79 12.19
CA PHE A 368 -13.95 20.33 12.14
C PHE A 368 -15.09 19.74 12.96
N THR A 369 -15.34 20.24 14.18
CA THR A 369 -16.51 19.82 14.98
C THR A 369 -17.82 20.01 14.22
N ASP A 370 -17.99 21.16 13.55
CA ASP A 370 -19.16 21.44 12.73
C ASP A 370 -19.29 20.44 11.56
N VAL A 371 -18.19 20.23 10.81
CA VAL A 371 -18.15 19.28 9.68
C VAL A 371 -18.45 17.86 10.13
N LYS A 372 -17.91 17.43 11.28
CA LYS A 372 -18.20 16.11 11.84
C LYS A 372 -19.68 15.98 12.17
N SER A 373 -20.25 16.94 12.89
CA SER A 373 -21.68 16.90 13.28
C SER A 373 -22.63 16.89 12.08
N LEU A 374 -22.27 17.56 10.99
CA LEU A 374 -23.15 17.75 9.83
C LEU A 374 -23.00 16.66 8.76
N HIS A 375 -21.83 16.03 8.66
CA HIS A 375 -21.49 15.18 7.52
C HIS A 375 -20.96 13.79 7.90
N TYR A 376 -20.46 13.58 9.12
CA TYR A 376 -19.93 12.27 9.49
C TYR A 376 -21.08 11.24 9.56
N PRO A 377 -21.05 10.14 8.80
CA PRO A 377 -22.16 9.19 8.73
C PRO A 377 -22.15 8.23 9.93
N GLU A 378 -22.41 8.71 11.16
CA GLU A 378 -22.29 7.92 12.40
C GLU A 378 -23.07 6.60 12.38
N GLN A 379 -24.27 6.59 11.79
CA GLN A 379 -25.09 5.39 11.67
C GLN A 379 -24.45 4.26 10.84
N TYR A 380 -23.41 4.57 10.06
CA TYR A 380 -22.71 3.62 9.20
C TYR A 380 -21.27 3.31 9.66
N PHE A 381 -20.66 4.16 10.50
CA PHE A 381 -19.21 4.13 10.82
C PHE A 381 -18.89 4.31 12.30
#